data_AF-A0A7C4EEN5-F1
#
_entry.id   AF-A0A7C4EEN5-F1
#
_cell.length_a   1.000
_cell.length_b   1.000
_cell.length_c   1.000
_cell.angle_alpha   90.00
_cell.angle_beta   90.00
_cell.angle_gamma   90.00
#
_symmetry.space_group_name_H-M   'P 1'
#
loop_
_entity.id
_entity.type
_entity.pdbx_description
1 polymer ?
#
loop_
_entity_poly.entity_id
_entity_poly.type
_entity_poly.pdbx_seq_one_letter_code
_entity_poly.pdbx_strand_id
1 'polypeptide(L)'
;MIKTLTTYLFVAIALNGIAQTNCTISGIAKNNKEYKNVYLDDVGSKNVLGKDTLLPDGSFRITANINSINYYKLRFGYEGAGLFLIIKPNDNIR
;
A
#
# COMPACT_ATOMS: atom_id res chain seq x y z
N MET A 1 2.55 25.06 43.28
CA MET A 1 2.37 25.18 41.83
C MET A 1 2.14 23.76 41.29
N ILE A 2 0.89 23.42 41.00
CA ILE A 2 0.48 22.08 40.57
C ILE A 2 0.64 21.99 39.05
N LYS A 3 1.33 20.96 38.56
CA LYS A 3 1.14 20.45 37.19
C LYS A 3 0.98 18.94 37.29
N THR A 4 -0.27 18.51 37.17
CA THR A 4 -0.70 17.11 37.16
C THR A 4 -0.79 16.61 35.73
N LEU A 5 -0.67 15.27 35.61
CA LEU A 5 -1.18 14.38 34.54
C LEU A 5 -0.42 14.41 33.19
N THR A 6 -0.20 13.28 32.51
CA THR A 6 -0.97 12.02 32.49
C THR A 6 -0.09 10.86 32.01
N THR A 7 -0.17 9.72 32.69
CA THR A 7 0.29 8.42 32.18
C THR A 7 -0.68 7.93 31.11
N TYR A 8 -0.22 7.64 29.90
CA TYR A 8 -1.04 6.95 28.90
C TYR A 8 -0.84 5.44 29.04
N LEU A 9 -1.83 4.77 29.63
CA LEU A 9 -2.02 3.33 29.53
C LEU A 9 -2.60 3.03 28.15
N PHE A 10 -1.78 2.46 27.25
CA PHE A 10 -2.30 1.95 25.98
C PHE A 10 -2.92 0.57 26.24
N VAL A 11 -4.25 0.53 26.28
CA VAL A 11 -5.00 -0.73 26.20
C VAL A 11 -4.93 -1.21 24.75
N ALA A 12 -4.14 -2.24 24.49
CA ALA A 12 -4.23 -2.97 23.24
C ALA A 12 -5.50 -3.83 23.27
N ILE A 13 -6.60 -3.31 22.71
CA ILE A 13 -7.77 -4.14 22.44
C ILE A 13 -7.42 -4.95 21.19
N ALA A 14 -7.18 -6.26 21.37
CA ALA A 14 -7.25 -7.20 20.26
C ALA A 14 -8.72 -7.29 19.83
N LEU A 15 -9.14 -6.40 18.93
CA LEU A 15 -10.40 -6.56 18.20
C LEU A 15 -10.20 -7.73 17.24
N ASN A 16 -10.62 -8.91 17.68
CA ASN A 16 -10.88 -10.02 16.78
C ASN A 16 -11.81 -9.51 15.67
N GLY A 17 -11.32 -9.52 14.43
CA GLY A 17 -12.16 -9.42 13.23
C GLY A 17 -12.27 -8.06 12.55
N ILE A 18 -11.21 -7.25 12.46
CA ILE A 18 -11.14 -6.30 11.32
C ILE A 18 -10.94 -7.18 10.09
N ALA A 19 -12.02 -7.44 9.36
CA ALA A 19 -11.97 -8.15 8.08
C ALA A 19 -10.83 -7.56 7.25
N GLN A 20 -9.89 -8.39 6.80
CA GLN A 20 -8.81 -7.94 5.93
C GLN A 20 -9.46 -7.32 4.68
N THR A 21 -9.30 -6.01 4.54
CA THR A 21 -9.91 -5.27 3.46
C THR A 21 -8.94 -5.23 2.29
N ASN A 22 -9.32 -5.92 1.21
CA ASN A 22 -8.54 -5.96 -0.01
C ASN A 22 -8.69 -4.63 -0.75
N CYS A 23 -7.56 -3.98 -1.04
CA CYS A 23 -7.51 -2.85 -1.96
C CYS A 23 -7.06 -3.35 -3.32
N THR A 24 -7.69 -2.85 -4.38
CA THR A 24 -7.30 -3.16 -5.76
C THR A 24 -6.77 -1.90 -6.42
N ILE A 25 -5.56 -2.00 -6.97
CA ILE A 25 -4.93 -0.96 -7.78
C ILE A 25 -4.77 -1.53 -9.18
N SER A 26 -5.32 -0.85 -10.17
CA SER A 26 -5.16 -1.21 -11.57
C SER A 26 -4.77 0.00 -12.40
N GLY A 27 -4.13 -0.21 -13.54
CA GLY A 27 -3.76 0.86 -14.44
C GLY A 27 -3.08 0.36 -15.70
N ILE A 28 -2.66 1.30 -16.55
CA ILE A 28 -1.91 1.03 -17.78
C ILE A 28 -0.61 1.83 -17.77
N ALA A 29 0.52 1.15 -17.76
CA ALA A 29 1.85 1.76 -17.84
C ALA A 29 2.21 2.07 -19.30
N LYS A 30 1.99 3.32 -19.73
CA LYS A 30 2.42 3.80 -21.05
C LYS A 30 3.92 4.09 -21.07
N ASN A 31 4.56 3.89 -22.23
CA ASN A 31 6.00 4.12 -22.43
C ASN A 31 6.91 3.30 -21.49
N ASN A 32 6.45 2.13 -21.07
CA ASN A 32 7.22 1.25 -20.20
C ASN A 32 8.45 0.69 -20.94
N LYS A 33 9.64 1.08 -20.46
CA LYS A 33 10.94 0.67 -21.01
C LYS A 33 11.39 -0.66 -20.39
N GLU A 34 10.68 -1.74 -20.72
CA GLU A 34 11.07 -3.13 -20.39
C GLU A 34 10.76 -3.65 -18.97
N TYR A 35 10.12 -2.87 -18.09
CA TYR A 35 9.75 -3.42 -16.79
C TYR A 35 8.69 -4.50 -16.96
N LYS A 36 8.92 -5.66 -16.35
CA LYS A 36 7.97 -6.79 -16.41
C LYS A 36 7.00 -6.80 -15.23
N ASN A 37 7.37 -6.16 -14.13
CA ASN A 37 6.65 -6.26 -12.87
C ASN A 37 6.31 -4.88 -12.30
N VAL A 38 5.15 -4.81 -11.68
CA VAL A 38 4.71 -3.70 -10.83
C VAL A 38 4.67 -4.20 -9.40
N TYR A 39 5.08 -3.34 -8.47
CA TYR A 39 5.09 -3.64 -7.05
C TYR A 39 4.37 -2.55 -6.28
N LEU A 40 3.69 -2.94 -5.22
CA LEU A 40 3.15 -2.04 -4.21
C LEU A 40 3.94 -2.26 -2.93
N ASP A 41 4.73 -1.27 -2.54
CA ASP A 41 5.48 -1.28 -1.29
C ASP A 41 4.77 -0.45 -0.23
N ASP A 42 4.79 -0.90 1.03
CA ASP A 42 4.49 -0.07 2.19
C ASP A 42 5.73 0.77 2.54
N VAL A 43 5.59 2.09 2.53
CA VAL A 43 6.73 3.00 2.72
C VAL A 43 7.27 2.94 4.14
N GLY A 44 6.40 2.73 5.13
CA GLY A 44 6.78 2.70 6.54
C GLY A 44 7.54 1.42 6.92
N SER A 45 7.01 0.26 6.48
CA SER A 45 7.62 -1.05 6.78
C SER A 45 8.66 -1.49 5.75
N LYS A 46 8.73 -0.85 4.57
CA LYS A 46 9.57 -1.23 3.43
C LYS A 46 9.29 -2.64 2.89
N ASN A 47 8.11 -3.19 3.17
CA ASN A 47 7.69 -4.49 2.68
C ASN A 47 6.93 -4.36 1.36
N VAL A 48 7.13 -5.33 0.45
CA VAL A 48 6.30 -5.50 -0.73
C VAL A 48 4.97 -6.12 -0.31
N LEU A 49 3.87 -5.40 -0.48
CA LEU A 49 2.53 -5.87 -0.16
C LEU A 49 1.85 -6.59 -1.32
N GLY A 50 2.22 -6.24 -2.54
CA GLY A 50 1.63 -6.81 -3.74
C GLY A 50 2.57 -6.70 -4.93
N LYS A 51 2.41 -7.62 -5.86
CA LYS A 51 3.14 -7.66 -7.12
C LYS A 51 2.20 -8.12 -8.22
N ASP A 52 2.34 -7.52 -9.39
CA ASP A 52 1.74 -8.04 -10.60
C ASP A 52 2.73 -7.98 -11.78
N THR A 53 2.43 -8.75 -12.82
CA THR A 53 3.18 -8.76 -14.09
C THR A 53 2.46 -7.86 -15.09
N LEU A 54 3.19 -6.97 -15.74
CA LEU A 54 2.65 -6.15 -16.81
C LEU A 54 2.29 -7.03 -18.01
N LEU A 55 1.05 -6.89 -18.47
CA LEU A 55 0.59 -7.49 -19.71
C LEU A 55 1.23 -6.82 -20.93
N PRO A 56 1.17 -7.42 -22.13
CA PRO A 56 1.75 -6.84 -23.34
C PRO A 56 1.26 -5.43 -23.70
N ASP A 57 0.04 -5.08 -23.28
CA ASP A 57 -0.55 -3.75 -23.44
C ASP A 57 -0.15 -2.76 -22.32
N GLY A 58 0.68 -3.20 -21.37
CA GLY A 58 1.12 -2.43 -20.21
C GLY A 58 0.12 -2.40 -19.05
N SER A 59 -0.99 -3.15 -19.13
CA SER A 59 -1.95 -3.21 -18.03
C SER A 59 -1.45 -4.04 -16.84
N PHE A 60 -1.89 -3.67 -15.64
CA PHE A 60 -1.62 -4.38 -14.39
C PHE A 60 -2.80 -4.25 -13.42
N ARG A 61 -2.87 -5.17 -12.46
CA ARG A 61 -3.81 -5.20 -11.35
C ARG A 61 -3.18 -5.84 -10.11
N ILE A 62 -2.89 -5.03 -9.11
CA ILE A 62 -2.41 -5.46 -7.79
C ILE A 62 -3.58 -5.51 -6.82
N THR A 63 -3.73 -6.62 -6.11
CA THR A 63 -4.59 -6.72 -4.92
C THR A 63 -3.71 -6.85 -3.69
N ALA A 64 -3.92 -6.00 -2.68
CA ALA A 64 -3.15 -6.02 -1.45
C ALA A 64 -4.05 -5.86 -0.22
N ASN A 65 -3.65 -6.49 0.89
CA ASN A 65 -4.35 -6.37 2.17
C ASN A 65 -3.93 -5.05 2.83
N ILE A 66 -4.86 -4.12 2.97
CA ILE A 66 -4.63 -2.81 3.59
C ILE A 66 -5.59 -2.65 4.75
N ASN A 67 -5.05 -2.56 5.97
CA ASN A 67 -5.82 -2.55 7.21
C ASN A 67 -5.96 -1.15 7.83
N SER A 68 -5.20 -0.17 7.33
CA SER A 68 -5.21 1.21 7.80
C SER A 68 -4.84 2.17 6.67
N ILE A 69 -5.14 3.45 6.84
CA ILE A 69 -4.71 4.49 5.91
C ILE A 69 -3.19 4.65 6.05
N ASN A 70 -2.44 4.50 4.97
CA ASN A 70 -0.98 4.65 4.99
C ASN A 70 -0.42 5.18 3.66
N TYR A 71 0.88 5.47 3.64
CA TYR A 71 1.66 5.82 2.47
C TYR A 71 2.25 4.58 1.80
N TYR A 72 2.03 4.47 0.50
CA TYR A 72 2.49 3.35 -0.33
C TYR A 72 3.26 3.87 -1.54
N LYS A 73 4.10 3.00 -2.09
CA LYS A 73 4.84 3.27 -3.33
C LYS A 73 4.46 2.24 -4.37
N LEU A 74 3.87 2.69 -5.47
CA LEU A 74 3.70 1.88 -6.66
C LEU A 74 4.92 2.07 -7.55
N ARG A 75 5.72 1.01 -7.74
CA ARG A 75 6.94 1.07 -8.56
C ARG A 75 6.94 0.04 -9.67
N PHE A 76 7.64 0.38 -10.74
CA PHE A 76 7.84 -0.47 -11.91
C PHE A 76 9.31 -0.90 -11.94
N GLY A 77 9.58 -2.19 -11.83
CA GLY A 77 10.95 -2.69 -11.78
C GLY A 77 11.72 -2.30 -10.50
N TYR A 78 12.81 -1.53 -10.65
CA TYR A 78 13.77 -1.25 -9.56
C TYR A 78 13.26 -0.23 -8.53
N GLU A 79 13.84 -0.22 -7.34
CA GLU A 79 13.34 0.52 -6.16
C GLU A 79 13.39 2.06 -6.27
N GLY A 80 14.13 2.60 -7.24
CA GLY A 80 14.42 4.04 -7.34
C GLY A 80 13.29 4.91 -7.87
N ALA A 81 12.39 4.40 -8.72
CA ALA A 81 11.33 5.16 -9.36
C ALA A 81 9.94 4.63 -8.99
N GLY A 82 8.96 5.52 -8.77
CA GLY A 82 7.58 5.10 -8.48
C GLY A 82 6.64 6.26 -8.15
N LEU A 83 5.36 5.95 -8.06
CA LEU A 83 4.29 6.85 -7.65
C LEU A 83 4.02 6.64 -6.16
N PHE A 84 3.95 7.73 -5.40
CA PHE A 84 3.55 7.69 -4.00
C PHE A 84 2.03 7.86 -3.90
N LEU A 85 1.40 6.98 -3.13
CA LEU A 85 -0.05 6.89 -2.98
C LEU A 85 -0.40 6.94 -1.50
N ILE A 86 -1.52 7.60 -1.17
CA ILE A 86 -2.18 7.46 0.12
C ILE A 86 -3.38 6.55 -0.12
N ILE A 87 -3.37 5.35 0.45
CA ILE A 87 -4.41 4.35 0.21
C ILE A 87 -5.14 4.07 1.51
N LYS A 88 -6.47 3.98 1.44
CA LYS A 88 -7.37 3.62 2.53
C LYS A 88 -7.92 2.21 2.33
N PRO A 89 -8.28 1.50 3.42
CA PRO A 89 -9.04 0.26 3.35
C PRO A 89 -10.22 0.31 2.36
N ASN A 90 -10.32 -0.70 1.49
CA ASN A 90 -11.35 -0.86 0.43
C ASN A 90 -11.25 0.10 -0.76
N ASP A 91 -10.16 0.85 -0.91
CA ASP A 91 -9.98 1.69 -2.10
C ASP A 91 -9.89 0.84 -3.38
N ASN A 92 -10.51 1.37 -4.44
CA ASN A 92 -10.37 0.89 -5.81
C ASN A 92 -9.73 1.99 -6.64
N ILE A 93 -8.45 1.86 -6.93
CA ILE A 93 -7.65 2.87 -7.63
C ILE A 93 -7.48 2.43 -9.09
N ARG A 94 -7.79 3.32 -10.04
CA ARG A 94 -7.78 3.06 -11.48
C ARG A 94 -7.06 4.16 -12.26
#